data_AF-A0A6B3H648-F1
#
_entry.id   AF-A0A6B3H648-F1
#
_cell.length_a   1.000
_cell.length_b   1.000
_cell.length_c   1.000
_cell.angle_alpha   90.00
_cell.angle_beta   90.00
_cell.angle_gamma   90.00
#
_symmetry.space_group_name_H-M   'P 1'
#
loop_
_entity.id
_entity.type
_entity.pdbx_description
1 polymer ?
#
loop_
_entity_poly.entity_id
_entity_poly.type
_entity_poly.pdbx_seq_one_letter_code
_entity_poly.pdbx_strand_id
1 'polypeptide(L)'
;VLEEGQAFAIYPEGTRSPDGRLYRGRTGIARLTLMTGAPVIPFAMIGTDKLQPGGAGLPRPGKVTVRFGEPMEFSRYEGMDRDRYVLRAVTDSVMAEVMRLSGQEYVDMY
;
A
#
# COMPACT_ATOMS: atom_id res chain seq x y z
N VAL A 1 -15.57 7.52 7.80
CA VAL A 1 -14.63 7.74 6.66
C VAL A 1 -15.10 7.03 5.38
N LEU A 2 -14.85 5.73 5.18
CA LEU A 2 -15.19 5.07 3.91
C LEU A 2 -16.70 5.03 3.64
N GLU A 3 -17.52 4.73 4.65
CA GLU A 3 -18.99 4.77 4.55
C GLU A 3 -19.56 6.18 4.29
N GLU A 4 -18.79 7.23 4.60
CA GLU A 4 -19.15 8.63 4.34
C GLU A 4 -18.70 9.08 2.93
N GLY A 5 -18.19 8.17 2.10
CA GLY A 5 -17.68 8.48 0.76
C GLY A 5 -16.35 9.24 0.76
N GLN A 6 -15.62 9.23 1.87
CA GLN A 6 -14.31 9.89 1.99
C GLN A 6 -13.16 8.94 1.68
N ALA A 7 -11.98 9.52 1.41
CA ALA A 7 -10.76 8.75 1.17
C ALA A 7 -10.06 8.33 2.48
N PHE A 8 -9.57 7.09 2.52
CA PHE A 8 -8.75 6.56 3.60
C PHE A 8 -7.42 6.06 3.05
N ALA A 9 -6.31 6.65 3.51
CA ALA A 9 -4.97 6.25 3.08
C ALA A 9 -4.31 5.36 4.15
N ILE A 10 -3.65 4.29 3.70
CA ILE A 10 -2.92 3.36 4.56
C ILE A 10 -1.66 2.88 3.86
N TYR A 11 -0.60 2.65 4.64
CA TYR A 11 0.63 1.97 4.19
C TYR A 11 0.57 0.52 4.67
N PRO A 12 0.29 -0.47 3.79
CA PRO A 12 0.13 -1.87 4.19
C PRO A 12 1.35 -2.46 4.89
N GLU A 13 2.54 -1.92 4.64
CA GLU A 13 3.83 -2.33 5.22
C GLU A 13 3.87 -2.04 6.73
N GLY A 14 3.14 -1.02 7.20
CA GLY A 14 3.01 -0.66 8.61
C GLY A 14 4.17 0.14 9.20
N THR A 15 5.33 0.18 8.56
CA THR A 15 6.48 1.01 8.92
C THR A 15 7.19 1.54 7.68
N ARG A 16 8.02 2.58 7.85
CA ARG A 16 8.90 3.06 6.78
C ARG A 16 9.97 2.00 6.49
N SER A 17 10.23 1.78 5.21
CA SER A 17 11.34 0.92 4.77
C SER A 17 12.69 1.50 5.25
N PRO A 18 13.55 0.69 5.90
CA PRO A 18 14.87 1.15 6.34
C PRO A 18 15.87 1.29 5.19
N ASP A 19 15.65 0.60 4.06
CA ASP A 19 16.60 0.46 2.97
C ASP A 19 16.02 0.75 1.58
N GLY A 20 14.76 1.22 1.54
CA GLY A 20 14.08 1.54 0.30
C GLY A 20 13.49 0.33 -0.43
N ARG A 21 13.54 -0.88 0.14
CA ARG A 21 12.83 -2.06 -0.38
C ARG A 21 11.37 -2.06 0.05
N LEU A 22 10.53 -2.73 -0.74
CA LEU A 22 9.12 -2.91 -0.48
C LEU A 22 8.91 -4.22 0.26
N TYR A 23 8.36 -4.15 1.46
CA TYR A 23 8.15 -5.33 2.30
C TYR A 23 6.73 -5.87 2.18
N ARG A 24 6.55 -7.12 2.58
CA ARG A 24 5.25 -7.78 2.61
C ARG A 24 4.18 -6.96 3.34
N GLY A 25 3.12 -6.60 2.62
CA GLY A 25 1.98 -5.88 3.16
C GLY A 25 1.12 -6.72 4.12
N ARG A 26 0.58 -6.08 5.15
CA ARG A 26 -0.44 -6.64 6.05
C ARG A 26 -1.80 -6.68 5.36
N THR A 27 -2.65 -7.64 5.74
CA THR A 27 -3.93 -7.91 5.06
C THR A 27 -5.08 -6.96 5.41
N GLY A 28 -4.81 -5.89 6.18
CA GLY A 28 -5.84 -4.94 6.60
C GLY A 28 -6.55 -4.24 5.44
N ILE A 29 -5.81 -3.93 4.36
CA ILE A 29 -6.39 -3.29 3.17
C ILE A 29 -7.40 -4.21 2.46
N ALA A 30 -7.09 -5.49 2.33
CA ALA A 30 -8.01 -6.48 1.77
C ALA A 30 -9.27 -6.59 2.63
N ARG A 31 -9.12 -6.59 3.96
CA ARG A 31 -10.28 -6.66 4.84
C ARG A 31 -11.19 -5.45 4.69
N LEU A 32 -10.63 -4.25 4.55
CA LEU A 32 -11.41 -3.03 4.35
C LEU A 32 -12.20 -3.07 3.03
N THR A 33 -11.53 -3.33 1.89
CA THR A 33 -12.20 -3.33 0.58
C THR A 33 -13.26 -4.41 0.46
N LEU A 34 -13.03 -5.61 1.03
CA LEU A 34 -14.03 -6.69 0.98
C LEU A 34 -15.23 -6.48 1.90
N MET A 35 -15.06 -5.71 2.98
CA MET A 35 -16.16 -5.35 3.88
C MET A 35 -16.98 -4.17 3.37
N THR A 36 -16.34 -3.20 2.71
CA THR A 36 -17.00 -1.94 2.33
C THR A 36 -17.35 -1.85 0.84
N GLY A 37 -16.79 -2.73 0.00
CA GLY A 37 -16.87 -2.61 -1.45
C GLY A 37 -16.06 -1.45 -2.02
N ALA A 38 -15.31 -0.69 -1.20
CA ALA A 38 -14.58 0.48 -1.66
C ALA A 38 -13.43 0.09 -2.59
N PRO A 39 -13.24 0.78 -3.74
CA PRO A 39 -12.11 0.53 -4.62
C PRO A 39 -10.78 0.90 -3.95
N VAL A 40 -9.73 0.18 -4.29
CA VAL A 40 -8.36 0.46 -3.83
C VAL A 40 -7.61 1.20 -4.92
N ILE A 41 -7.11 2.41 -4.62
CA ILE A 41 -6.21 3.14 -5.52
C ILE A 41 -4.77 2.97 -4.98
N PRO A 42 -3.94 2.12 -5.61
CA PRO A 42 -2.55 1.96 -5.18
C PRO A 42 -1.76 3.23 -5.47
N PHE A 43 -0.83 3.57 -4.57
CA PHE A 43 0.07 4.69 -4.79
C PHE A 43 1.49 4.37 -4.29
N ALA A 44 2.47 5.06 -4.85
CA ALA A 44 3.87 4.97 -4.45
C ALA A 44 4.47 6.35 -4.23
N MET A 45 5.25 6.49 -3.15
CA MET A 45 6.08 7.67 -2.90
C MET A 45 7.53 7.39 -3.29
N ILE A 46 8.12 8.28 -4.07
CA ILE A 46 9.48 8.13 -4.59
C ILE A 46 10.33 9.34 -4.17
N GLY A 47 11.52 9.07 -3.62
CA GLY A 47 12.51 10.07 -3.23
C GLY A 47 12.42 10.54 -1.77
N THR A 48 11.38 10.15 -1.03
CA THR A 48 11.18 10.50 0.39
C THR A 48 12.25 9.91 1.30
N ASP A 49 12.77 8.73 0.96
CA ASP A 49 13.90 8.06 1.59
C ASP A 49 15.19 8.89 1.56
N LYS A 50 15.42 9.61 0.46
CA LYS A 50 16.61 10.48 0.28
C LYS A 50 16.46 11.81 1.00
N LEU A 51 15.24 12.31 1.07
CA LEU A 51 14.89 13.58 1.71
C LEU A 51 15.02 13.50 3.23
N GLN A 52 14.54 12.40 3.83
CA GLN A 52 14.65 12.16 5.27
C GLN A 52 14.96 10.69 5.56
N PRO A 53 16.24 10.28 5.48
CA PRO A 53 16.66 8.94 5.84
C PRO A 53 16.29 8.58 7.29
N GLY A 54 16.17 7.28 7.58
CA GLY A 54 15.93 6.79 8.94
C GLY A 54 16.95 7.37 9.93
N GLY A 55 16.46 8.01 10.99
CA GLY A 55 17.31 8.66 12.01
C GLY A 55 17.68 10.12 11.72
N ALA A 56 17.34 10.68 10.55
CA ALA A 56 17.56 12.10 10.26
C ALA A 56 16.49 12.99 10.95
N GLY A 57 16.94 14.02 11.66
CA GLY A 57 16.05 14.94 12.38
C GLY A 57 15.17 15.80 11.46
N LEU A 58 15.77 16.48 10.47
CA LEU A 58 15.06 17.35 9.53
C LEU A 58 15.19 16.85 8.08
N PRO A 59 14.10 16.90 7.28
CA PRO A 59 14.16 16.66 5.85
C PRO A 59 15.07 17.67 5.14
N ARG A 60 15.74 17.23 4.08
CA ARG A 60 16.44 18.10 3.13
C ARG A 60 15.48 18.52 2.00
N PRO A 61 15.65 19.68 1.36
CA PRO A 61 14.92 20.01 0.14
C PRO A 61 15.24 19.03 -1.01
N GLY A 62 14.24 18.74 -1.84
CA GLY A 62 14.39 17.89 -3.02
C GLY A 62 13.05 17.48 -3.60
N LYS A 63 13.07 16.57 -4.57
CA LYS A 63 11.87 16.17 -5.32
C LYS A 63 11.21 14.94 -4.70
N VAL A 64 9.95 15.09 -4.30
CA VAL A 64 9.03 13.97 -4.04
C VAL A 64 8.22 13.72 -5.29
N THR A 65 8.06 12.46 -5.68
CA THR A 65 7.10 12.06 -6.71
C THR A 65 6.09 11.10 -6.09
N VAL A 66 4.81 11.35 -6.32
CA VAL A 66 3.72 10.43 -5.99
C VAL A 66 3.15 9.89 -7.29
N ARG A 67 3.05 8.57 -7.41
CA ARG A 67 2.40 7.90 -8.55
C ARG A 67 1.17 7.18 -8.05
N PHE A 68 0.05 7.36 -8.74
CA PHE A 68 -1.19 6.64 -8.50
C PHE A 68 -1.38 5.61 -9.63
N GLY A 69 -1.83 4.42 -9.27
CA GLY A 69 -2.27 3.40 -10.21
C GLY A 69 -3.76 3.50 -10.51
N GLU A 70 -4.23 2.58 -11.35
CA GLU A 70 -5.65 2.47 -11.67
C GLU A 70 -6.46 1.94 -10.47
N PRO A 71 -7.74 2.32 -10.33
CA PRO A 71 -8.62 1.75 -9.33
C PRO A 71 -8.71 0.22 -9.46
N MET A 72 -8.50 -0.47 -8.34
CA MET A 72 -8.63 -1.93 -8.22
C MET A 72 -9.92 -2.27 -7.47
N GLU A 73 -10.77 -3.08 -8.10
CA GLU A 73 -12.01 -3.56 -7.51
C GLU A 73 -11.92 -5.06 -7.18
N PHE A 74 -12.59 -5.45 -6.09
CA PHE A 74 -12.54 -6.81 -5.57
C PHE A 74 -13.93 -7.41 -5.33
N SER A 75 -14.94 -6.92 -6.04
CA SER A 75 -16.35 -7.36 -5.92
C SER A 75 -16.53 -8.89 -6.03
N ARG A 76 -15.68 -9.58 -6.81
CA ARG A 76 -15.68 -11.06 -6.90
C ARG A 76 -15.39 -11.80 -5.58
N TYR A 77 -14.90 -11.09 -4.56
CA TYR A 77 -14.52 -11.61 -3.25
C TYR A 77 -15.37 -11.02 -2.12
N GLU A 78 -16.49 -10.36 -2.44
CA GLU A 78 -17.39 -9.77 -1.47
C GLU A 78 -17.86 -10.80 -0.43
N GLY A 79 -17.87 -10.42 0.85
CA GLY A 79 -18.21 -11.31 1.96
C GLY A 79 -17.16 -12.38 2.30
N MET A 80 -16.01 -12.40 1.61
CA MET A 80 -14.88 -13.28 1.93
C MET A 80 -13.83 -12.59 2.83
N ASP A 81 -14.23 -11.57 3.59
CA ASP A 81 -13.36 -10.75 4.46
C ASP A 81 -12.75 -11.52 5.64
N ARG A 82 -13.16 -12.77 5.84
CA ARG A 82 -12.63 -13.70 6.85
C ARG A 82 -11.78 -14.83 6.26
N ASP A 83 -11.73 -14.98 4.94
CA ASP A 83 -10.91 -16.00 4.30
C ASP A 83 -9.45 -15.52 4.20
N ARG A 84 -8.57 -16.17 4.98
CA ARG A 84 -7.15 -15.81 5.05
C ARG A 84 -6.43 -15.89 3.70
N TYR A 85 -6.83 -16.78 2.80
CA TYR A 85 -6.19 -16.95 1.49
C TYR A 85 -6.64 -15.85 0.54
N VAL A 86 -7.94 -15.51 0.55
CA VAL A 86 -8.48 -14.40 -0.24
C VAL A 86 -7.86 -13.07 0.22
N LEU A 87 -7.84 -12.82 1.53
CA LEU A 87 -7.23 -11.61 2.09
C LEU A 87 -5.77 -11.45 1.68
N ARG A 88 -5.01 -12.56 1.68
CA ARG A 88 -3.61 -12.57 1.26
C ARG A 88 -3.47 -12.26 -0.22
N ALA A 89 -4.23 -12.95 -1.07
CA ALA A 89 -4.20 -12.77 -2.52
C ALA A 89 -4.58 -11.34 -2.95
N VAL A 90 -5.63 -10.77 -2.35
CA VAL A 90 -6.03 -9.38 -2.60
C VAL A 90 -4.91 -8.43 -2.20
N THR A 91 -4.33 -8.61 -1.01
CA THR A 91 -3.23 -7.75 -0.56
C THR A 91 -2.02 -7.87 -1.46
N ASP A 92 -1.65 -9.09 -1.88
CA ASP A 92 -0.49 -9.32 -2.76
C ASP A 92 -0.70 -8.69 -4.13
N SER A 93 -1.93 -8.69 -4.66
CA SER A 93 -2.25 -7.99 -5.91
C SER A 93 -2.05 -6.47 -5.81
N VAL A 94 -2.45 -5.86 -4.69
CA VAL A 94 -2.23 -4.43 -4.45
C VAL A 94 -0.74 -4.14 -4.28
N MET A 95 -0.03 -4.97 -3.53
CA MET A 95 1.41 -4.81 -3.31
C MET A 95 2.22 -4.96 -4.61
N ALA A 96 1.79 -5.85 -5.52
CA ALA A 96 2.40 -5.99 -6.83
C ALA A 96 2.25 -4.71 -7.68
N GLU A 97 1.11 -4.04 -7.57
CA GLU A 97 0.89 -2.77 -8.25
C GLU A 97 1.69 -1.62 -7.60
N VAL A 98 1.78 -1.58 -6.27
CA VAL A 98 2.67 -0.64 -5.56
C VAL A 98 4.13 -0.84 -5.98
N MET A 99 4.59 -2.09 -6.09
CA MET A 99 5.93 -2.44 -6.60
C MET A 99 6.15 -1.91 -8.01
N ARG A 100 5.17 -2.09 -8.90
CA ARG A 100 5.23 -1.58 -10.29
C ARG A 100 5.32 -0.05 -10.32
N LEU A 101 4.55 0.64 -9.49
CA LEU A 101 4.53 2.10 -9.41
C LEU A 101 5.84 2.66 -8.83
N SER A 102 6.36 2.03 -7.78
CA SER A 102 7.53 2.50 -7.05
C SER A 102 8.85 2.14 -7.73
N GLY A 103 8.91 1.00 -8.43
CA GLY A 103 10.15 0.41 -8.94
C GLY A 103 11.05 -0.14 -7.84
N GLN A 104 10.54 -0.29 -6.61
CA GLN A 104 11.27 -0.86 -5.49
C GLN A 104 11.33 -2.39 -5.61
N GLU A 105 12.41 -2.98 -5.10
CA GLU A 105 12.52 -4.44 -4.98
C GLU A 105 11.57 -4.95 -3.90
N TYR A 106 10.76 -5.96 -4.23
CA TYR A 106 9.86 -6.62 -3.28
C TYR A 106 10.58 -7.71 -2.49
N VAL A 107 10.39 -7.72 -1.17
CA VAL A 107 10.97 -8.70 -0.25
C VAL A 107 9.86 -9.29 0.64
N ASP A 108 9.75 -10.63 0.64
CA ASP A 108 8.69 -11.34 1.36
C ASP A 108 8.95 -11.43 2.88
N MET A 109 10.18 -11.15 3.34
CA MET A 109 10.54 -11.16 4.77
C MET A 109 11.39 -9.95 5.16
N TYR A 110 11.13 -9.43 6.37
CA TYR A 110 12.06 -8.55 7.08
C TYR A 110 13.26 -9.34 7.60
#